data_AF-A0A2N5C5A9-F1
#
_entry.id   AF-A0A2N5C5A9-F1
#
_cell.length_a   1.000
_cell.length_b   1.000
_cell.length_c   1.000
_cell.angle_alpha   90.00
_cell.angle_beta   90.00
_cell.angle_gamma   90.00
#
_symmetry.space_group_name_H-M   'P 1'
#
loop_
_entity.id
_entity.type
_entity.pdbx_description
1 polymer ?
#
loop_
_entity_poly.entity_id
_entity_poly.type
_entity_poly.pdbx_seq_one_letter_code
_entity_poly.pdbx_strand_id
1 'polypeptide(L)'
;MVQRFFDLPQSEQDDVAAACAKHGFVPEDFEFAMDGARRIIAVERVVGGQFQKYKTTNGLGWTAAFEADLDADWFGAPLAD
;
A
#
# COMPACT_ATOMS: atom_id res chain seq x y z
N MET A 1 12.85 -1.17 -9.93
CA MET A 1 13.28 -2.10 -8.86
C MET A 1 12.07 -2.27 -7.98
N VAL A 2 11.57 -3.49 -7.78
CA VAL A 2 10.45 -3.73 -6.86
C VAL A 2 11.00 -3.61 -5.43
N GLN A 3 10.32 -2.86 -4.56
CA GLN A 3 10.73 -2.71 -3.17
C GLN A 3 9.75 -3.45 -2.29
N ARG A 4 10.22 -4.45 -1.57
CA ARG A 4 9.35 -5.24 -0.68
C ARG A 4 8.81 -4.34 0.43
N PHE A 5 7.66 -4.69 0.99
CA PHE A 5 7.07 -4.03 2.15
C PHE A 5 8.11 -3.73 3.25
N PHE A 6 9.01 -4.68 3.54
CA PHE A 6 10.08 -4.55 4.54
C PHE A 6 11.17 -3.51 4.22
N ASP A 7 11.20 -2.98 3.00
CA ASP A 7 12.15 -1.96 2.55
C ASP A 7 11.62 -0.53 2.79
N LEU A 8 10.32 -0.39 3.08
CA LEU A 8 9.72 0.88 3.51
C LEU A 8 10.26 1.29 4.89
N PRO A 9 10.30 2.59 5.23
CA PRO A 9 10.59 3.04 6.58
C PRO A 9 9.60 2.44 7.58
N GLN A 10 10.09 2.15 8.80
CA GLN A 10 9.32 1.43 9.83
C GLN A 10 7.96 2.08 10.15
N SER A 11 7.88 3.41 10.13
CA SER A 11 6.61 4.12 10.34
C SER A 11 5.58 3.79 9.26
N GLU A 12 5.99 3.77 7.98
CA GLU A 12 5.08 3.44 6.87
C GLU A 12 4.70 1.96 6.88
N GLN A 13 5.60 1.07 7.32
CA GLN A 13 5.26 -0.34 7.54
C GLN A 13 4.16 -0.49 8.58
N ASP A 14 4.26 0.23 9.70
CA ASP A 14 3.28 0.18 10.79
C ASP A 14 1.91 0.72 10.33
N ASP A 15 1.89 1.86 9.63
CA ASP A 15 0.67 2.45 9.07
C ASP A 15 -0.02 1.52 8.06
N VAL A 16 0.74 0.93 7.12
CA VAL A 16 0.20 -0.01 6.13
C VAL A 16 -0.31 -1.29 6.81
N ALA A 17 0.42 -1.84 7.78
CA ALA A 17 -0.02 -3.02 8.51
C ALA A 17 -1.32 -2.74 9.30
N ALA A 18 -1.42 -1.58 9.94
CA ALA A 18 -2.63 -1.15 10.64
C ALA A 18 -3.82 -0.98 9.68
N ALA A 19 -3.61 -0.32 8.53
CA ALA A 19 -4.65 -0.16 7.51
C ALA A 19 -5.09 -1.52 6.95
N CYS A 20 -4.17 -2.39 6.56
CA CYS A 20 -4.50 -3.73 6.08
C CYS A 20 -5.31 -4.52 7.12
N ALA A 21 -4.85 -4.56 8.38
CA ALA A 21 -5.52 -5.30 9.45
C ALA A 21 -6.96 -4.79 9.72
N LYS A 22 -7.17 -3.47 9.64
CA LYS A 22 -8.49 -2.84 9.80
C LYS A 22 -9.48 -3.25 8.71
N HIS A 23 -9.00 -3.46 7.49
CA HIS A 23 -9.80 -3.80 6.31
C HIS A 23 -9.78 -5.30 5.95
N GLY A 24 -9.13 -6.14 6.77
CA GLY A 24 -9.09 -7.60 6.58
C GLY A 24 -8.05 -8.09 5.57
N PHE A 25 -7.07 -7.26 5.22
CA PHE A 25 -5.94 -7.63 4.36
C PHE A 25 -4.68 -7.90 5.17
N VAL A 26 -3.69 -8.52 4.53
CA VAL A 26 -2.30 -8.53 5.03
C VAL A 26 -1.38 -7.74 4.10
N PRO A 27 -0.29 -7.13 4.59
CA PRO A 27 0.68 -6.43 3.72
C PRO A 27 1.25 -7.32 2.61
N GLU A 28 1.29 -8.63 2.82
CA GLU A 28 1.75 -9.63 1.84
C GLU A 28 0.80 -9.79 0.63
N ASP A 29 -0.45 -9.32 0.72
CA ASP A 29 -1.36 -9.22 -0.43
C ASP A 29 -0.92 -8.14 -1.43
N PHE A 30 0.06 -7.30 -1.06
CA PHE A 30 0.47 -6.15 -1.84
C PHE A 30 1.97 -6.15 -2.14
N GLU A 31 2.31 -5.78 -3.38
CA GLU A 31 3.65 -5.44 -3.80
C GLU A 31 3.81 -3.93 -3.85
N PHE A 32 4.90 -3.44 -3.26
CA PHE A 32 5.23 -2.03 -3.21
C PHE A 32 6.39 -1.74 -4.18
N ALA A 33 6.41 -0.55 -4.76
CA ALA A 33 7.56 -0.09 -5.53
C ALA A 33 7.71 1.42 -5.38
N MET A 34 8.84 1.86 -4.81
CA MET A 34 9.16 3.28 -4.73
C MET A 34 9.99 3.70 -5.93
N ASP A 35 9.55 4.77 -6.57
CA ASP A 35 10.39 5.57 -7.45
C ASP A 35 11.05 6.69 -6.63
N GLY A 36 12.28 6.46 -6.17
CA GLY A 36 13.02 7.40 -5.32
C GLY A 36 13.32 8.74 -5.99
N ALA A 37 13.35 8.80 -7.33
CA ALA A 37 13.56 10.03 -8.08
C ALA A 37 12.32 10.93 -8.09
N ARG A 38 11.12 10.35 -8.10
CA ARG A 38 9.85 11.08 -8.17
C ARG A 38 9.03 11.03 -6.89
N ARG A 39 9.51 10.34 -5.86
CA ARG A 39 8.78 10.14 -4.60
C ARG A 39 7.38 9.59 -4.89
N ILE A 40 7.30 8.50 -5.65
CA ILE A 40 6.05 7.83 -6.00
C ILE A 40 6.09 6.43 -5.41
N ILE A 41 5.04 6.04 -4.68
CA ILE A 41 4.82 4.68 -4.21
C ILE A 41 3.78 4.05 -5.11
N ALA A 42 4.17 3.03 -5.85
CA ALA A 42 3.25 2.15 -6.53
C ALA A 42 2.89 0.99 -5.61
N VAL A 43 1.60 0.68 -5.53
CA VAL A 43 1.05 -0.44 -4.78
C VAL A 43 0.24 -1.29 -5.74
N GLU A 44 0.60 -2.56 -5.84
CA GLU A 44 -0.11 -3.55 -6.65
C GLU A 44 -0.63 -4.65 -5.75
N ARG A 45 -1.90 -5.02 -5.91
CA ARG A 45 -2.44 -6.21 -5.25
C ARG A 45 -1.97 -7.45 -6.01
N VAL A 46 -1.28 -8.34 -5.31
CA VAL A 46 -0.76 -9.61 -5.85
C VAL A 46 -1.88 -10.44 -6.47
N VAL A 47 -3.06 -10.42 -5.85
CA VAL A 47 -4.24 -11.11 -6.33
C VAL A 47 -5.21 -10.13 -6.97
N GLY A 48 -5.54 -10.36 -8.24
CA GLY A 48 -6.46 -9.50 -9.00
C GLY A 48 -5.75 -8.40 -9.80
N GLY A 49 -4.50 -8.05 -9.47
CA GLY A 49 -3.68 -7.14 -10.26
C GLY A 49 -4.12 -5.68 -10.19
N GLN A 50 -4.92 -5.29 -9.19
CA GLN A 50 -5.28 -3.89 -8.98
C GLN A 50 -4.04 -3.08 -8.63
N PHE A 51 -3.86 -1.96 -9.31
CA PHE A 51 -2.64 -1.17 -9.25
C PHE A 51 -2.96 0.29 -8.97
N GLN A 52 -2.27 0.89 -8.00
CA GLN A 52 -2.42 2.31 -7.64
C GLN A 52 -1.06 2.98 -7.44
N LYS A 53 -0.98 4.28 -7.76
CA LYS A 53 0.23 5.10 -7.54
C LYS A 53 -0.08 6.30 -6.65
N TYR A 54 0.70 6.45 -5.61
CA TYR A 54 0.61 7.55 -4.66
C TYR A 54 1.84 8.44 -4.75
N LYS A 55 1.65 9.76 -4.68
CA LYS A 55 2.76 10.73 -4.63
C LYS A 55 3.09 11.08 -3.19
N THR A 56 4.35 10.96 -2.80
CA THR A 56 4.87 11.28 -1.47
C THR A 56 5.48 12.69 -1.48
N THR A 57 4.66 13.70 -1.79
CA THR A 57 5.17 15.07 -1.96
C THR A 57 5.64 15.68 -0.63
N ASN A 58 5.02 15.31 0.51
CA ASN A 58 5.25 15.94 1.82
C ASN A 58 5.34 14.97 3.04
N GLY A 59 5.64 13.68 2.83
CA GLY A 59 5.97 12.76 3.94
C GLY A 59 4.82 12.30 4.86
N LEU A 60 3.57 12.70 4.63
CA LEU A 60 2.41 12.33 5.48
C LEU A 60 1.20 11.78 4.70
N GLY A 61 1.33 11.48 3.41
CA GLY A 61 0.14 11.41 2.54
C GLY A 61 -0.28 10.04 2.03
N TRP A 62 0.67 9.16 1.70
CA TRP A 62 0.31 8.04 0.82
C TRP A 62 -0.31 6.87 1.56
N THR A 63 0.11 6.58 2.79
CA THR A 63 -0.49 5.52 3.61
C THR A 63 -1.93 5.86 3.97
N ALA A 64 -2.24 7.13 4.24
CA ALA A 64 -3.61 7.60 4.45
C ALA A 64 -4.46 7.52 3.16
N ALA A 65 -3.89 7.84 1.99
CA ALA A 65 -4.56 7.66 0.70
C ALA A 65 -4.78 6.18 0.38
N PHE A 66 -3.82 5.33 0.73
CA PHE A 66 -3.92 3.88 0.62
C PHE A 66 -5.02 3.31 1.52
N GLU A 67 -5.12 3.75 2.78
CA GLU A 67 -6.23 3.39 3.66
C GLU A 67 -7.58 3.83 3.08
N ALA A 68 -7.66 5.03 2.50
CA ALA A 68 -8.88 5.50 1.84
C ALA A 68 -9.28 4.64 0.63
N ASP A 69 -8.30 4.15 -0.16
CA ASP A 69 -8.55 3.22 -1.26
C ASP A 69 -9.00 1.84 -0.74
N LEU A 70 -8.49 1.37 0.41
CA LEU A 70 -8.99 0.17 1.08
C LEU A 70 -10.44 0.34 1.57
N ASP A 71 -10.78 1.50 2.14
CA ASP A 71 -12.14 1.84 2.58
C ASP A 71 -13.12 1.92 1.40
N ALA A 72 -12.64 2.40 0.25
CA ALA A 72 -13.42 2.50 -0.99
C ALA A 72 -13.55 1.17 -1.75
N ASP A 73 -13.05 0.05 -1.21
CA ASP A 73 -12.99 -1.26 -1.88
C ASP A 73 -12.24 -1.21 -3.23
N TRP A 74 -11.32 -0.26 -3.42
CA TRP A 74 -10.58 -0.10 -4.68
C TRP A 74 -9.79 -1.37 -5.03
N PHE A 75 -9.21 -1.98 -4.02
CA PHE A 75 -8.44 -3.22 -4.14
C PHE A 75 -9.35 -4.46 -4.20
N GLY A 76 -10.67 -4.30 -4.15
CA GLY A 76 -11.67 -5.37 -4.09
C GLY A 76 -11.74 -6.03 -2.71
N ALA A 77 -12.51 -7.11 -2.57
CA ALA A 77 -12.65 -7.81 -1.30
C ALA A 77 -11.34 -8.51 -0.85
N PRO A 78 -11.04 -8.54 0.46
CA PRO A 78 -9.96 -9.36 1.00
C PRO A 78 -10.21 -10.85 0.72
N LEU A 79 -9.14 -11.63 0.56
CA LEU A 79 -9.23 -13.08 0.29
C LEU A 79 -9.56 -13.91 1.54
N ALA A 80 -9.98 -13.26 2.63
CA ALA A 80 -10.30 -13.92 3.87
C ALA A 80 -11.41 -14.96 3.65
N ASP A 81 -11.03 -16.24 3.70
CA ASP A 81 -11.90 -17.38 4.01
C ASP A 81 -12.16 -17.41 5.52
#